data_AF-W5T9Y8-F1
#
_entry.id   AF-W5T9Y8-F1
#
_cell.length_a   1.000
_cell.length_b   1.000
_cell.length_c   1.000
_cell.angle_alpha   90.00
_cell.angle_beta   90.00
_cell.angle_gamma   90.00
#
_symmetry.space_group_name_H-M   'P 1'
#
loop_
_entity.id
_entity.type
_entity.pdbx_description
1 polymer ?
#
loop_
_entity_poly.entity_id
_entity_poly.type
_entity_poly.pdbx_seq_one_letter_code
_entity_poly.pdbx_strand_id
1 'polypeptide(L)'
;MPLTLASIRQAPKAVLHDHLDGGLRPATVLELAAECGYDELPADDAESLGHWFREAADSGSLERYLETFAHTVAVMQTPDGLRRVARECALDLAADGVVYAEVRFAPEQHLERDLTLDEVVEHTLAGFREGERLAAEAGTPIRVTCLLTAMRHAARSREIAELTVRFRDRGVGGFDIAGAEAGYPPSRHLDAFEYMRANCAQFTIHAGEAFGLPSIHEALAFCGCDRLGHGVRITDDIFDNDGEPVLGLVANYVRDKRIPLELCPSSNVQTGAVPALDKHPFDLLARLRFRVTVNTDNRLMSDTDMSREMLKLAETFGYGWSDLERFTINAMKSAFIPFPDRLRIIDEVIKPGYAILIG
;
A
#
# COMPACT_ATOMS: atom_id res chain seq x y z
N MET A 1 13.34 25.08 0.38
CA MET A 1 13.84 24.47 1.65
C MET A 1 14.78 23.30 1.36
N PRO A 2 15.82 23.00 2.16
CA PRO A 2 16.62 21.79 1.97
C PRO A 2 15.76 20.52 2.08
N LEU A 3 16.02 19.53 1.23
CA LEU A 3 15.31 18.24 1.25
C LEU A 3 16.02 17.31 2.24
N THR A 4 15.49 17.23 3.46
CA THR A 4 15.96 16.41 4.58
C THR A 4 14.78 15.61 5.10
N LEU A 5 15.02 14.56 5.91
CA LEU A 5 13.93 13.80 6.52
C LEU A 5 12.95 14.70 7.30
N ALA A 6 13.47 15.67 8.05
CA ALA A 6 12.65 16.57 8.85
C ALA A 6 11.76 17.49 7.99
N SER A 7 12.27 17.98 6.85
CA SER A 7 11.44 18.78 5.93
C SER A 7 10.46 17.93 5.14
N ILE A 8 10.83 16.70 4.75
CA ILE A 8 9.92 15.78 4.05
C ILE A 8 8.75 15.40 4.95
N ARG A 9 8.96 15.20 6.25
CA ARG A 9 7.88 14.95 7.23
C ARG A 9 6.80 16.04 7.22
N GLN A 10 7.17 17.28 6.95
CA GLN A 10 6.22 18.39 6.85
C GLN A 10 5.48 18.46 5.51
N ALA A 11 5.96 17.76 4.47
CA ALA A 11 5.31 17.75 3.17
C ALA A 11 3.97 17.00 3.22
N PRO A 12 2.89 17.52 2.60
CA PRO A 12 1.67 16.75 2.47
C PRO A 12 1.91 15.54 1.56
N LYS A 13 1.57 14.34 2.02
CA LYS A 13 1.79 13.08 1.31
C LYS A 13 0.50 12.30 1.11
N ALA A 14 0.48 11.42 0.12
CA ALA A 14 -0.61 10.49 -0.11
C ALA A 14 -0.03 9.09 -0.33
N VAL A 15 -0.57 8.09 0.39
CA VAL A 15 -0.18 6.68 0.27
C VAL A 15 -1.37 5.87 -0.23
N LEU A 16 -1.16 5.01 -1.22
CA LEU A 16 -2.21 4.18 -1.81
C LEU A 16 -2.01 2.68 -1.57
N HIS A 17 -0.83 2.30 -1.08
CA HIS A 17 -0.42 0.92 -0.89
C HIS A 17 0.31 0.79 0.43
N ASP A 18 -0.48 0.55 1.47
CA ASP A 18 -0.02 0.35 2.84
C ASP A 18 -0.90 -0.73 3.48
N HIS A 19 -0.30 -1.82 3.93
CA HIS A 19 -1.01 -2.93 4.57
C HIS A 19 -1.08 -2.72 6.08
N LEU A 20 -2.28 -2.83 6.63
CA LEU A 20 -2.53 -2.64 8.05
C LEU A 20 -1.83 -3.71 8.89
N ASP A 21 -1.99 -4.96 8.49
CA ASP A 21 -1.42 -6.19 9.05
C ASP A 21 0.11 -6.29 8.86
N GLY A 22 0.68 -5.46 7.98
CA GLY A 22 2.13 -5.25 7.83
C GLY A 22 2.65 -3.94 8.41
N GLY A 23 1.80 -3.16 9.10
CA GLY A 23 2.08 -1.79 9.51
C GLY A 23 2.11 -1.55 11.03
N LEU A 24 2.11 -2.61 11.84
CA LEU A 24 2.02 -2.54 13.31
C LEU A 24 3.30 -1.96 13.93
N ARG A 25 3.17 -1.34 15.11
CA ARG A 25 4.32 -0.98 15.93
C ARG A 25 4.83 -2.23 16.65
N PRO A 26 6.15 -2.49 16.72
CA PRO A 26 6.68 -3.65 17.46
C PRO A 26 6.23 -3.72 18.92
N ALA A 27 6.19 -2.57 19.61
CA ALA A 27 5.70 -2.48 20.99
C ALA A 27 4.22 -2.90 21.10
N THR A 28 3.37 -2.49 20.15
CA THR A 28 1.96 -2.87 20.11
C THR A 28 1.79 -4.37 19.85
N VAL A 29 2.65 -4.98 19.03
CA VAL A 29 2.63 -6.44 18.83
C VAL A 29 2.88 -7.18 20.15
N LEU A 30 3.90 -6.76 20.93
CA LEU A 30 4.21 -7.37 22.23
C LEU A 30 3.07 -7.21 23.23
N GLU A 31 2.51 -6.00 23.33
CA GLU A 31 1.41 -5.71 24.26
C GLU A 31 0.16 -6.52 23.91
N LEU A 32 -0.24 -6.53 22.63
CA LEU A 32 -1.41 -7.30 22.19
C LEU A 32 -1.19 -8.81 22.29
N ALA A 33 0.02 -9.30 22.05
CA ALA A 33 0.36 -10.71 22.24
C ALA A 33 0.17 -11.12 23.70
N ALA A 34 0.67 -10.32 24.65
CA ALA A 34 0.45 -10.56 26.07
C ALA A 34 -1.05 -10.50 26.46
N GLU A 35 -1.80 -9.53 25.94
CA GLU A 35 -3.23 -9.36 26.20
C GLU A 35 -4.08 -10.52 25.65
N CYS A 36 -3.75 -11.01 24.45
CA CYS A 36 -4.51 -12.05 23.76
C CYS A 36 -4.01 -13.48 24.07
N GLY A 37 -2.89 -13.61 24.80
CA GLY A 37 -2.29 -14.88 25.19
C GLY A 37 -1.50 -15.58 24.06
N TYR A 38 -0.91 -14.81 23.14
CA TYR A 38 -0.02 -15.32 22.09
C TYR A 38 1.44 -15.31 22.59
N ASP A 39 2.10 -16.47 22.60
CA ASP A 39 3.42 -16.68 23.20
C ASP A 39 4.52 -17.13 22.22
N GLU A 40 4.22 -17.15 20.92
CA GLU A 40 5.16 -17.59 19.87
C GLU A 40 6.00 -16.44 19.27
N LEU A 41 6.02 -15.25 19.90
CA LEU A 41 6.85 -14.15 19.42
C LEU A 41 8.35 -14.51 19.48
N PRO A 42 9.13 -14.12 18.46
CA PRO A 42 10.55 -14.46 18.36
C PRO A 42 11.47 -13.59 19.24
N ALA A 43 10.91 -12.57 19.90
CA ALA A 43 11.61 -11.65 20.78
C ALA A 43 10.65 -11.11 21.86
N ASP A 44 11.20 -10.63 22.97
CA ASP A 44 10.48 -10.16 24.17
C ASP A 44 10.53 -8.63 24.39
N ASP A 45 11.27 -7.90 23.55
CA ASP A 45 11.33 -6.44 23.55
C ASP A 45 11.11 -5.84 22.14
N ALA A 46 10.66 -4.59 22.10
CA ALA A 46 10.19 -3.96 20.88
C ALA A 46 11.32 -3.71 19.86
N GLU A 47 12.54 -3.45 20.33
CA GLU A 47 13.68 -3.20 19.45
C GLU A 47 14.11 -4.50 18.77
N SER A 48 14.33 -5.55 19.56
CA SER A 48 14.69 -6.88 19.04
C SER A 48 13.61 -7.46 18.13
N LEU A 49 12.33 -7.27 18.47
CA LEU A 49 11.23 -7.72 17.61
C LEU A 49 11.19 -6.97 16.28
N GLY A 50 11.37 -5.64 16.30
CA GLY A 50 11.45 -4.84 15.09
C GLY A 50 12.62 -5.26 14.17
N HIS A 51 13.79 -5.53 14.75
CA HIS A 51 14.93 -6.05 14.00
C HIS A 51 14.62 -7.42 13.39
N TRP A 52 13.98 -8.33 14.13
CA TRP A 52 13.61 -9.64 13.60
C TRP A 52 12.67 -9.53 12.39
N PHE A 53 11.63 -8.67 12.46
CA PHE A 53 10.72 -8.43 11.34
C PHE A 53 11.49 -7.95 10.10
N ARG A 54 12.40 -7.00 10.27
CA ARG A 54 13.22 -6.45 9.18
C ARG A 54 14.16 -7.49 8.58
N GLU A 55 14.86 -8.26 9.40
CA GLU A 55 15.81 -9.28 8.93
C GLU A 55 15.10 -10.42 8.19
N ALA A 56 13.92 -10.84 8.67
CA ALA A 56 13.11 -11.84 8.00
C ALA A 56 12.58 -11.33 6.64
N ALA A 57 12.18 -10.06 6.59
CA ALA A 57 11.70 -9.40 5.38
C ALA A 57 12.82 -9.17 4.34
N ASP A 58 14.05 -8.84 4.77
CA ASP A 58 15.21 -8.60 3.89
C ASP A 58 15.88 -9.91 3.39
N SER A 59 15.08 -10.98 3.25
CA SER A 59 15.56 -12.30 2.88
C SER A 59 15.66 -12.53 1.37
N GLY A 60 15.21 -11.58 0.54
CA GLY A 60 15.18 -11.70 -0.92
C GLY A 60 14.16 -12.72 -1.43
N SER A 61 13.17 -13.10 -0.61
CA SER A 61 12.12 -14.07 -0.94
C SER A 61 10.78 -13.58 -0.41
N LEU A 62 9.79 -13.45 -1.32
CA LEU A 62 8.42 -13.11 -0.97
C LEU A 62 7.81 -14.14 0.00
N GLU A 63 8.13 -15.43 -0.14
CA GLU A 63 7.59 -16.47 0.75
C GLU A 63 8.02 -16.26 2.20
N ARG A 64 9.33 -16.04 2.44
CA ARG A 64 9.86 -15.75 3.78
C ARG A 64 9.36 -14.43 4.33
N TYR A 65 9.22 -13.43 3.47
CA TYR A 65 8.61 -12.15 3.82
C TYR A 65 7.20 -12.36 4.41
N LEU A 66 6.39 -13.20 3.76
CA LEU A 66 5.01 -13.49 4.17
C LEU A 66 4.91 -14.31 5.47
N GLU A 67 5.92 -15.09 5.83
CA GLU A 67 5.94 -15.86 7.10
C GLU A 67 5.85 -14.93 8.33
N THR A 68 6.35 -13.70 8.22
CA THR A 68 6.31 -12.71 9.32
C THR A 68 4.88 -12.31 9.73
N PHE A 69 3.90 -12.41 8.82
CA PHE A 69 2.52 -12.04 9.10
C PHE A 69 1.83 -12.96 10.10
N ALA A 70 2.37 -14.17 10.35
CA ALA A 70 1.80 -15.07 11.36
C ALA A 70 1.67 -14.36 12.73
N HIS A 71 2.68 -13.58 13.12
CA HIS A 71 2.69 -12.87 14.39
C HIS A 71 1.74 -11.66 14.41
N THR A 72 1.70 -10.87 13.34
CA THR A 72 0.83 -9.68 13.29
C THR A 72 -0.65 -10.06 13.16
N VAL A 73 -0.95 -11.10 12.38
CA VAL A 73 -2.30 -11.65 12.25
C VAL A 73 -2.78 -12.25 13.57
N ALA A 74 -1.92 -12.97 14.31
CA ALA A 74 -2.28 -13.57 15.60
C ALA A 74 -2.73 -12.52 16.63
N VAL A 75 -2.06 -11.37 16.70
CA VAL A 75 -2.43 -10.28 17.63
C VAL A 75 -3.63 -9.45 17.17
N MET A 76 -4.03 -9.58 15.91
CA MET A 76 -5.20 -8.93 15.31
C MET A 76 -6.46 -9.82 15.29
N GLN A 77 -6.47 -10.95 16.02
CA GLN A 77 -7.65 -11.83 16.13
C GLN A 77 -8.73 -11.31 17.10
N THR A 78 -8.58 -10.12 17.68
CA THR A 78 -9.52 -9.57 18.68
C THR A 78 -10.09 -8.23 18.24
N PRO A 79 -11.32 -7.88 18.68
CA PRO A 79 -11.91 -6.56 18.43
C PRO A 79 -11.00 -5.39 18.83
N ASP A 80 -10.32 -5.53 19.97
CA ASP A 80 -9.46 -4.48 20.52
C ASP A 80 -8.12 -4.40 19.77
N GLY A 81 -7.55 -5.53 19.35
CA GLY A 81 -6.38 -5.58 18.48
C GLY A 81 -6.63 -4.88 17.15
N LEU A 82 -7.72 -5.23 16.45
CA LEU A 82 -8.12 -4.60 15.18
C LEU A 82 -8.33 -3.09 15.32
N ARG A 83 -9.10 -2.66 16.33
CA ARG A 83 -9.35 -1.24 16.60
C ARG A 83 -8.05 -0.48 16.91
N ARG A 84 -7.21 -1.03 17.79
CA ARG A 84 -5.97 -0.40 18.24
C ARG A 84 -5.00 -0.22 17.07
N VAL A 85 -4.77 -1.28 16.30
CA VAL A 85 -3.83 -1.26 15.16
C VAL A 85 -4.30 -0.27 14.09
N ALA A 86 -5.60 -0.25 13.75
CA ALA A 86 -6.15 0.72 12.80
C ALA A 86 -6.03 2.17 13.27
N ARG A 87 -6.30 2.43 14.55
CA ARG A 87 -6.12 3.77 15.14
C ARG A 87 -4.66 4.22 15.09
N GLU A 88 -3.74 3.35 15.50
CA GLU A 88 -2.31 3.66 15.53
C GLU A 88 -1.75 3.90 14.13
N CYS A 89 -2.22 3.14 13.13
CA CYS A 89 -1.88 3.33 11.72
C CYS A 89 -2.26 4.74 11.23
N ALA A 90 -3.49 5.19 11.48
CA ALA A 90 -3.93 6.54 11.10
C ALA A 90 -3.09 7.64 11.78
N LEU A 91 -2.75 7.45 13.06
CA LEU A 91 -1.91 8.38 13.82
C LEU A 91 -0.47 8.45 13.30
N ASP A 92 0.13 7.31 12.98
CA ASP A 92 1.51 7.26 12.46
C ASP A 92 1.61 7.91 11.08
N LEU A 93 0.66 7.60 10.20
CA LEU A 93 0.58 8.23 8.88
C LEU A 93 0.38 9.75 8.99
N ALA A 94 -0.53 10.19 9.86
CA ALA A 94 -0.76 11.61 10.09
C ALA A 94 0.48 12.34 10.65
N ALA A 95 1.16 11.73 11.63
CA ALA A 95 2.39 12.26 12.23
C ALA A 95 3.54 12.34 11.20
N ASP A 96 3.52 11.45 10.20
CA ASP A 96 4.43 11.48 9.07
C ASP A 96 3.97 12.44 7.96
N GLY A 97 2.93 13.28 8.15
CA GLY A 97 2.47 14.27 7.17
C GLY A 97 1.65 13.71 6.01
N VAL A 98 1.15 12.48 6.13
CA VAL A 98 0.20 11.90 5.17
C VAL A 98 -1.17 12.53 5.39
N VAL A 99 -1.72 13.12 4.33
CA VAL A 99 -3.04 13.79 4.36
C VAL A 99 -4.16 12.91 3.79
N TYR A 100 -3.77 11.86 3.05
CA TYR A 100 -4.67 10.86 2.50
C TYR A 100 -4.01 9.50 2.45
N ALA A 101 -4.70 8.46 2.93
CA ALA A 101 -4.21 7.09 2.90
C ALA A 101 -5.29 6.14 2.39
N GLU A 102 -4.90 5.21 1.51
CA GLU A 102 -5.62 3.96 1.32
C GLU A 102 -4.87 2.83 2.00
N VAL A 103 -5.46 2.30 3.07
CA VAL A 103 -4.87 1.23 3.87
C VAL A 103 -5.62 -0.05 3.59
N ARG A 104 -4.89 -1.11 3.26
CA ARG A 104 -5.44 -2.42 2.87
C ARG A 104 -5.19 -3.47 3.94
N PHE A 105 -6.03 -4.49 4.02
CA PHE A 105 -5.82 -5.65 4.88
C PHE A 105 -6.72 -6.81 4.42
N ALA A 106 -6.40 -8.04 4.82
CA ALA A 106 -7.19 -9.21 4.46
C ALA A 106 -8.14 -9.62 5.60
N PRO A 107 -9.43 -9.20 5.59
CA PRO A 107 -10.35 -9.51 6.69
C PRO A 107 -10.57 -11.02 6.91
N GLU A 108 -10.35 -11.84 5.88
CA GLU A 108 -10.45 -13.30 5.99
C GLU A 108 -9.37 -13.95 6.87
N GLN A 109 -8.28 -13.22 7.18
CA GLN A 109 -7.22 -13.73 8.06
C GLN A 109 -7.52 -13.53 9.55
N HIS A 110 -8.60 -12.83 9.92
CA HIS A 110 -8.88 -12.45 11.32
C HIS A 110 -10.13 -13.13 11.90
N LEU A 111 -10.33 -14.40 11.58
CA LEU A 111 -11.55 -15.16 11.90
C LEU A 111 -11.31 -16.33 12.87
N GLU A 112 -10.10 -16.46 13.43
CA GLU A 112 -9.71 -17.62 14.24
C GLU A 112 -10.28 -17.57 15.67
N ARG A 113 -10.83 -16.43 16.09
CA ARG A 113 -11.47 -16.22 17.40
C ARG A 113 -12.92 -15.80 17.28
N ASP A 114 -13.66 -16.48 16.40
CA ASP A 114 -15.12 -16.37 16.22
C ASP A 114 -15.64 -15.01 15.72
N LEU A 115 -14.76 -14.11 15.26
CA LEU A 115 -15.20 -12.91 14.57
C LEU A 115 -15.77 -13.26 13.18
N THR A 116 -16.85 -12.58 12.81
CA THR A 116 -17.34 -12.58 11.43
C THR A 116 -16.56 -11.58 10.57
N LEU A 117 -16.60 -11.75 9.24
CA LEU A 117 -16.02 -10.79 8.30
C LEU A 117 -16.54 -9.36 8.51
N ASP A 118 -17.84 -9.22 8.75
CA ASP A 118 -18.46 -7.93 9.03
C ASP A 118 -17.90 -7.31 10.32
N GLU A 119 -17.78 -8.07 11.41
CA GLU A 119 -17.22 -7.58 12.68
C GLU A 119 -15.75 -7.17 12.55
N VAL A 120 -14.95 -7.95 11.82
CA VAL A 120 -13.55 -7.61 11.52
C VAL A 120 -13.46 -6.24 10.84
N VAL A 121 -14.23 -6.03 9.77
CA VAL A 121 -14.24 -4.75 9.05
C VAL A 121 -14.79 -3.61 9.93
N GLU A 122 -15.84 -3.85 10.72
CA GLU A 122 -16.43 -2.84 11.60
C GLU A 122 -15.47 -2.37 12.69
N HIS A 123 -14.72 -3.29 13.31
CA HIS A 123 -13.71 -2.96 14.30
C HIS A 123 -12.54 -2.17 13.71
N THR A 124 -12.02 -2.61 12.55
CA THR A 124 -10.98 -1.87 11.83
C THR A 124 -11.42 -0.45 11.46
N LEU A 125 -12.62 -0.29 10.88
CA LEU A 125 -13.16 1.04 10.52
C LEU A 125 -13.45 1.92 11.74
N ALA A 126 -13.80 1.35 12.90
CA ALA A 126 -13.92 2.10 14.13
C ALA A 126 -12.56 2.66 14.59
N GLY A 127 -11.49 1.85 14.50
CA GLY A 127 -10.13 2.29 14.82
C GLY A 127 -9.65 3.41 13.89
N PHE A 128 -9.83 3.29 12.58
CA PHE A 128 -9.48 4.37 11.65
C PHE A 128 -10.20 5.68 11.97
N ARG A 129 -11.52 5.65 12.20
CA ARG A 129 -12.29 6.86 12.57
C ARG A 129 -11.80 7.49 13.87
N GLU A 130 -11.44 6.67 14.86
CA GLU A 130 -10.86 7.16 16.11
C GLU A 130 -9.51 7.84 15.86
N GLY A 131 -8.64 7.22 15.06
CA GLY A 131 -7.32 7.76 14.72
C GLY A 131 -7.39 9.05 13.91
N GLU A 132 -8.27 9.13 12.90
CA GLU A 132 -8.53 10.37 12.13
C GLU A 132 -8.97 11.51 13.04
N ARG A 133 -9.89 11.24 13.98
CA ARG A 133 -10.38 12.23 14.94
C ARG A 133 -9.23 12.74 15.83
N LEU A 134 -8.44 11.84 16.40
CA LEU A 134 -7.31 12.19 17.26
C LEU A 134 -6.22 12.97 16.50
N ALA A 135 -5.94 12.58 15.26
CA ALA A 135 -5.00 13.29 14.39
C ALA A 135 -5.47 14.72 14.07
N ALA A 136 -6.76 14.90 13.77
CA ALA A 136 -7.34 16.22 13.57
C ALA A 136 -7.26 17.10 14.83
N GLU A 137 -7.53 16.53 16.01
CA GLU A 137 -7.39 17.21 17.32
C GLU A 137 -5.94 17.62 17.60
N ALA A 138 -4.96 16.84 17.12
CA ALA A 138 -3.54 17.14 17.20
C ALA A 138 -3.04 18.11 16.11
N GLY A 139 -3.90 18.56 15.19
CA GLY A 139 -3.55 19.49 14.11
C GLY A 139 -2.93 18.86 12.88
N THR A 140 -2.98 17.53 12.74
CA THR A 140 -2.48 16.76 11.59
C THR A 140 -3.61 15.96 10.93
N PRO A 141 -4.64 16.61 10.37
CA PRO A 141 -5.79 15.91 9.81
C PRO A 141 -5.38 14.98 8.65
N ILE A 142 -5.88 13.75 8.69
CA ILE A 142 -5.74 12.73 7.66
C ILE A 142 -7.11 12.19 7.27
N ARG A 143 -7.26 11.76 6.02
CA ARG A 143 -8.36 10.90 5.58
C ARG A 143 -7.84 9.51 5.24
N VAL A 144 -8.35 8.49 5.90
CA VAL A 144 -8.07 7.07 5.65
C VAL A 144 -9.25 6.44 4.92
N THR A 145 -8.96 5.66 3.89
CA THR A 145 -9.93 4.84 3.16
C THR A 145 -9.44 3.39 3.19
N CYS A 146 -10.31 2.45 3.53
CA CYS A 146 -9.93 1.05 3.67
C CYS A 146 -10.08 0.31 2.33
N LEU A 147 -9.14 -0.56 1.99
CA LEU A 147 -9.32 -1.56 0.94
C LEU A 147 -9.38 -2.95 1.57
N LEU A 148 -10.30 -3.79 1.08
CA LEU A 148 -10.37 -5.18 1.53
C LEU A 148 -9.65 -6.07 0.53
N THR A 149 -8.70 -6.85 1.03
CA THR A 149 -7.86 -7.73 0.24
C THR A 149 -8.34 -9.16 0.34
N ALA A 150 -8.44 -9.86 -0.80
CA ALA A 150 -8.55 -11.31 -0.80
C ALA A 150 -7.18 -11.96 -1.09
N MET A 151 -6.89 -13.04 -0.41
CA MET A 151 -5.66 -13.79 -0.56
C MET A 151 -5.76 -14.71 -1.78
N ARG A 152 -4.74 -14.65 -2.65
CA ARG A 152 -4.67 -15.43 -3.90
C ARG A 152 -4.81 -16.94 -3.74
N HIS A 153 -4.43 -17.46 -2.58
CA HIS A 153 -4.49 -18.88 -2.26
C HIS A 153 -5.82 -19.29 -1.57
N ALA A 154 -6.65 -18.32 -1.20
CA ALA A 154 -7.95 -18.55 -0.58
C ALA A 154 -9.09 -18.56 -1.61
N ALA A 155 -10.11 -19.38 -1.36
CA ALA A 155 -11.28 -19.50 -2.24
C ALA A 155 -12.42 -18.53 -1.89
N ARG A 156 -12.11 -17.34 -1.32
CA ARG A 156 -13.11 -16.39 -0.80
C ARG A 156 -13.17 -15.04 -1.51
N SER A 157 -12.35 -14.83 -2.55
CA SER A 157 -12.29 -13.54 -3.26
C SER A 157 -13.64 -12.94 -3.65
N ARG A 158 -14.61 -13.78 -4.05
CA ARG A 158 -15.96 -13.32 -4.37
C ARG A 158 -16.71 -12.76 -3.16
N GLU A 159 -16.63 -13.45 -2.02
CA GLU A 159 -17.24 -13.05 -0.75
C GLU A 159 -16.62 -11.73 -0.23
N ILE A 160 -15.29 -11.60 -0.34
CA ILE A 160 -14.60 -10.35 0.03
C ILE A 160 -14.99 -9.19 -0.89
N ALA A 161 -15.19 -9.43 -2.19
CA ALA A 161 -15.73 -8.42 -3.09
C ALA A 161 -17.17 -7.99 -2.73
N GLU A 162 -18.04 -8.92 -2.28
CA GLU A 162 -19.37 -8.57 -1.76
C GLU A 162 -19.29 -7.71 -0.51
N LEU A 163 -18.37 -8.06 0.39
CA LEU A 163 -18.10 -7.31 1.60
C LEU A 163 -17.62 -5.90 1.26
N THR A 164 -16.69 -5.74 0.31
CA THR A 164 -16.23 -4.43 -0.17
C THR A 164 -17.39 -3.56 -0.64
N VAL A 165 -18.27 -4.10 -1.50
CA VAL A 165 -19.42 -3.34 -2.02
C VAL A 165 -20.40 -2.98 -0.89
N ARG A 166 -20.63 -3.90 0.06
CA ARG A 166 -21.53 -3.69 1.20
C ARG A 166 -21.04 -2.56 2.12
N PHE A 167 -19.72 -2.41 2.27
CA PHE A 167 -19.09 -1.40 3.14
C PHE A 167 -18.66 -0.12 2.42
N ARG A 168 -18.99 0.05 1.12
CA ARG A 168 -18.47 1.13 0.28
C ARG A 168 -18.73 2.56 0.81
N ASP A 169 -19.86 2.76 1.48
CA ASP A 169 -20.26 4.05 2.03
C ASP A 169 -19.94 4.20 3.53
N ARG A 170 -19.18 3.24 4.08
CA ARG A 170 -18.82 3.16 5.51
C ARG A 170 -17.33 3.34 5.76
N GLY A 171 -16.54 3.63 4.72
CA GLY A 171 -15.10 3.85 4.81
C GLY A 171 -14.26 2.86 3.99
N VAL A 172 -14.87 1.86 3.35
CA VAL A 172 -14.18 0.99 2.38
C VAL A 172 -14.25 1.60 0.98
N GLY A 173 -13.12 1.85 0.33
CA GLY A 173 -13.06 2.48 -1.00
C GLY A 173 -12.87 1.51 -2.15
N GLY A 174 -12.42 0.28 -1.89
CA GLY A 174 -12.12 -0.67 -2.96
C GLY A 174 -11.65 -2.04 -2.49
N PHE A 175 -11.28 -2.84 -3.47
CA PHE A 175 -10.86 -4.24 -3.32
C PHE A 175 -9.44 -4.44 -3.84
N ASP A 176 -8.76 -5.45 -3.31
CA ASP A 176 -7.44 -5.89 -3.77
C ASP A 176 -7.33 -7.43 -3.76
N ILE A 177 -6.35 -7.97 -4.47
CA ILE A 177 -5.85 -9.32 -4.22
C ILE A 177 -4.34 -9.30 -3.97
N ALA A 178 -3.89 -10.07 -2.97
CA ALA A 178 -2.49 -10.14 -2.56
C ALA A 178 -2.05 -11.57 -2.19
N GLY A 179 -0.81 -11.69 -1.72
CA GLY A 179 -0.14 -12.97 -1.47
C GLY A 179 0.67 -13.44 -2.68
N ALA A 180 1.15 -14.70 -2.62
CA ALA A 180 2.03 -15.26 -3.64
C ALA A 180 1.49 -15.07 -5.07
N GLU A 181 2.27 -14.41 -5.92
CA GLU A 181 1.86 -14.07 -7.29
C GLU A 181 2.14 -15.22 -8.28
N ALA A 182 3.37 -15.75 -8.27
CA ALA A 182 3.79 -16.82 -9.17
C ALA A 182 2.97 -18.09 -8.93
N GLY A 183 2.33 -18.60 -9.99
CA GLY A 183 1.47 -19.79 -9.90
C GLY A 183 0.03 -19.53 -9.43
N TYR A 184 -0.31 -18.28 -9.05
CA TYR A 184 -1.64 -17.87 -8.64
C TYR A 184 -2.12 -16.67 -9.48
N PRO A 185 -2.42 -16.86 -10.78
CA PRO A 185 -2.77 -15.77 -11.68
C PRO A 185 -4.04 -15.05 -11.23
N PRO A 186 -4.15 -13.72 -11.45
CA PRO A 186 -5.32 -12.95 -11.05
C PRO A 186 -6.61 -13.44 -11.73
N SER A 187 -6.52 -14.06 -12.91
CA SER A 187 -7.65 -14.65 -13.63
C SER A 187 -8.39 -15.76 -12.88
N ARG A 188 -7.82 -16.33 -11.80
CA ARG A 188 -8.55 -17.25 -10.90
C ARG A 188 -9.66 -16.56 -10.10
N HIS A 189 -9.63 -15.24 -10.00
CA HIS A 189 -10.57 -14.42 -9.22
C HIS A 189 -11.52 -13.62 -10.11
N LEU A 190 -11.73 -14.04 -11.37
CA LEU A 190 -12.56 -13.30 -12.34
C LEU A 190 -13.97 -12.99 -11.85
N ASP A 191 -14.64 -13.93 -11.16
CA ASP A 191 -15.97 -13.72 -10.60
C ASP A 191 -16.01 -12.53 -9.61
N ALA A 192 -14.99 -12.40 -8.76
CA ALA A 192 -14.86 -11.25 -7.86
C ALA A 192 -14.73 -9.93 -8.64
N PHE A 193 -13.85 -9.89 -9.66
CA PHE A 193 -13.64 -8.69 -10.46
C PHE A 193 -14.85 -8.33 -11.33
N GLU A 194 -15.54 -9.33 -11.89
CA GLU A 194 -16.80 -9.14 -12.61
C GLU A 194 -17.86 -8.52 -11.72
N TYR A 195 -17.99 -8.99 -10.48
CA TYR A 195 -18.88 -8.39 -9.51
C TYR A 195 -18.50 -6.95 -9.14
N MET A 196 -17.21 -6.67 -8.90
CA MET A 196 -16.74 -5.32 -8.61
C MET A 196 -17.10 -4.35 -9.74
N ARG A 197 -16.85 -4.73 -11.00
CA ARG A 197 -17.22 -3.93 -12.17
C ARG A 197 -18.73 -3.76 -12.32
N ALA A 198 -19.51 -4.82 -12.10
CA ALA A 198 -20.98 -4.77 -12.15
C ALA A 198 -21.58 -3.81 -11.11
N ASN A 199 -20.86 -3.54 -10.02
CA ASN A 199 -21.26 -2.62 -8.96
C ASN A 199 -20.57 -1.25 -9.02
N CYS A 200 -19.85 -0.94 -10.11
CA CYS A 200 -19.09 0.30 -10.24
C CYS A 200 -18.18 0.54 -9.02
N ALA A 201 -17.53 -0.51 -8.53
CA ALA A 201 -16.64 -0.47 -7.37
C ALA A 201 -15.19 -0.62 -7.84
N GLN A 202 -14.28 0.11 -7.19
CA GLN A 202 -12.90 0.23 -7.62
C GLN A 202 -12.04 -0.89 -7.06
N PHE A 203 -11.02 -1.30 -7.80
CA PHE A 203 -10.08 -2.30 -7.32
C PHE A 203 -8.68 -2.16 -7.91
N THR A 204 -7.70 -2.52 -7.10
CA THR A 204 -6.30 -2.69 -7.48
C THR A 204 -5.95 -4.17 -7.48
N ILE A 205 -4.85 -4.55 -8.11
CA ILE A 205 -4.36 -5.93 -8.13
C ILE A 205 -2.85 -5.88 -7.97
N HIS A 206 -2.29 -6.58 -6.98
CA HIS A 206 -0.84 -6.86 -6.95
C HIS A 206 -0.44 -7.63 -8.19
N ALA A 207 0.31 -7.03 -9.10
CA ALA A 207 0.76 -7.72 -10.32
C ALA A 207 2.05 -7.09 -10.83
N GLY A 208 2.96 -7.92 -11.35
CA GLY A 208 4.24 -7.44 -11.82
C GLY A 208 5.25 -7.22 -10.71
N GLU A 209 5.19 -7.97 -9.61
CA GLU A 209 6.18 -7.95 -8.54
C GLU A 209 7.09 -9.19 -8.62
N ALA A 210 6.53 -10.37 -8.33
CA ALA A 210 7.19 -11.66 -8.35
C ALA A 210 6.90 -12.46 -9.63
N PHE A 211 5.91 -12.05 -10.44
CA PHE A 211 5.65 -12.61 -11.77
C PHE A 211 5.63 -11.53 -12.85
N GLY A 212 6.18 -11.85 -14.02
CA GLY A 212 6.47 -10.88 -15.07
C GLY A 212 5.26 -10.35 -15.83
N LEU A 213 5.54 -9.85 -17.03
CA LEU A 213 4.55 -9.21 -17.92
C LEU A 213 3.20 -9.95 -18.09
N PRO A 214 3.12 -11.30 -18.15
CA PRO A 214 1.83 -11.99 -18.24
C PRO A 214 0.88 -11.68 -17.08
N SER A 215 1.40 -11.52 -15.85
CA SER A 215 0.58 -11.18 -14.68
C SER A 215 -0.07 -9.80 -14.83
N ILE A 216 0.72 -8.82 -15.25
CA ILE A 216 0.27 -7.45 -15.50
C ILE A 216 -0.78 -7.45 -16.61
N HIS A 217 -0.50 -8.17 -17.70
CA HIS A 217 -1.43 -8.27 -18.82
C HIS A 217 -2.76 -8.91 -18.41
N GLU A 218 -2.76 -9.97 -17.59
CA GLU A 218 -3.99 -10.57 -17.07
C GLU A 218 -4.77 -9.61 -16.15
N ALA A 219 -4.08 -8.95 -15.22
CA ALA A 219 -4.68 -7.96 -14.32
C ALA A 219 -5.40 -6.84 -15.09
N LEU A 220 -4.82 -6.40 -16.21
CA LEU A 220 -5.37 -5.35 -17.06
C LEU A 220 -6.46 -5.85 -18.01
N ALA A 221 -6.13 -6.82 -18.87
CA ALA A 221 -6.96 -7.17 -20.02
C ALA A 221 -8.14 -8.08 -19.67
N PHE A 222 -7.97 -8.92 -18.64
CA PHE A 222 -8.99 -9.89 -18.23
C PHE A 222 -9.70 -9.40 -16.97
N CYS A 223 -8.93 -8.94 -15.98
CA CYS A 223 -9.49 -8.49 -14.70
C CYS A 223 -9.87 -7.01 -14.70
N GLY A 224 -9.33 -6.17 -15.57
CA GLY A 224 -9.75 -4.76 -15.70
C GLY A 224 -9.48 -3.90 -14.47
N CYS A 225 -8.34 -4.08 -13.79
CA CYS A 225 -7.97 -3.30 -12.61
C CYS A 225 -7.84 -1.79 -12.88
N ASP A 226 -8.17 -0.98 -11.87
CA ASP A 226 -8.00 0.48 -11.93
C ASP A 226 -6.55 0.91 -11.67
N ARG A 227 -5.80 0.09 -10.91
CA ARG A 227 -4.39 0.30 -10.51
C ARG A 227 -3.65 -1.02 -10.45
N LEU A 228 -2.32 -0.97 -10.55
CA LEU A 228 -1.43 -2.10 -10.35
C LEU A 228 -0.68 -1.92 -9.03
N GLY A 229 -0.86 -2.84 -8.10
CA GLY A 229 0.00 -3.02 -6.93
C GLY A 229 1.40 -3.41 -7.40
N HIS A 230 2.41 -2.61 -7.06
CA HIS A 230 3.77 -2.66 -7.64
C HIS A 230 3.78 -2.37 -9.14
N GLY A 231 3.72 -3.40 -10.00
CA GLY A 231 3.89 -3.27 -11.45
C GLY A 231 5.33 -2.98 -11.88
N VAL A 232 6.34 -3.28 -11.04
CA VAL A 232 7.76 -3.01 -11.35
C VAL A 232 8.22 -3.74 -12.61
N ARG A 233 7.70 -4.95 -12.86
CA ARG A 233 8.01 -5.78 -14.03
C ARG A 233 7.39 -5.28 -15.34
N ILE A 234 6.68 -4.14 -15.34
CA ILE A 234 6.26 -3.48 -16.60
C ILE A 234 7.46 -3.10 -17.46
N THR A 235 8.64 -2.94 -16.85
CA THR A 235 9.90 -2.71 -17.56
C THR A 235 10.35 -3.87 -18.44
N ASP A 236 9.83 -5.09 -18.23
CA ASP A 236 10.07 -6.22 -19.14
C ASP A 236 9.49 -5.95 -20.54
N ASP A 237 8.56 -5.00 -20.66
CA ASP A 237 7.96 -4.52 -21.91
C ASP A 237 8.52 -3.15 -22.32
N ILE A 238 9.73 -2.81 -21.88
CA ILE A 238 10.48 -1.62 -22.28
C ILE A 238 11.82 -2.07 -22.84
N PHE A 239 12.05 -1.81 -24.12
CA PHE A 239 13.23 -2.25 -24.84
C PHE A 239 14.20 -1.08 -25.04
N ASP A 240 15.49 -1.37 -25.10
CA ASP A 240 16.48 -0.40 -25.53
C ASP A 240 16.63 -0.45 -27.05
N ASN A 241 16.54 0.72 -27.70
CA ASN A 241 16.85 0.89 -29.11
C ASN A 241 17.87 2.02 -29.26
N ASP A 242 19.15 1.66 -29.27
CA ASP A 242 20.29 2.57 -29.37
C ASP A 242 20.31 3.64 -28.26
N GLY A 243 20.02 3.23 -27.01
CA GLY A 243 19.97 4.12 -25.85
C GLY A 243 18.65 4.88 -25.68
N GLU A 244 17.70 4.70 -26.60
CA GLU A 244 16.35 5.24 -26.49
C GLU A 244 15.36 4.16 -26.06
N PRO A 245 14.57 4.38 -24.98
CA PRO A 245 13.59 3.42 -24.51
C PRO A 245 12.37 3.35 -25.44
N VAL A 246 12.09 2.16 -25.96
CA VAL A 246 10.93 1.84 -26.78
C VAL A 246 9.95 1.01 -25.97
N LEU A 247 8.73 1.54 -25.80
CA LEU A 247 7.68 0.82 -25.08
C LEU A 247 7.05 -0.25 -25.98
N GLY A 248 6.87 -1.44 -25.42
CA GLY A 248 6.01 -2.48 -25.96
C GLY A 248 4.52 -2.18 -25.78
N LEU A 249 3.68 -3.14 -26.14
CA LEU A 249 2.24 -2.94 -26.23
C LEU A 249 1.59 -2.66 -24.86
N VAL A 250 1.95 -3.44 -23.85
CA VAL A 250 1.35 -3.36 -22.51
C VAL A 250 1.86 -2.12 -21.80
N ALA A 251 3.16 -1.81 -21.91
CA ALA A 251 3.76 -0.59 -21.38
C ALA A 251 3.13 0.67 -21.99
N ASN A 252 2.92 0.71 -23.31
CA ASN A 252 2.19 1.81 -23.95
C ASN A 252 0.76 1.91 -23.42
N TYR A 253 0.03 0.79 -23.32
CA TYR A 253 -1.34 0.79 -22.81
C TYR A 253 -1.43 1.36 -21.39
N VAL A 254 -0.57 0.89 -20.48
CA VAL A 254 -0.50 1.35 -19.08
C VAL A 254 -0.19 2.84 -19.01
N ARG A 255 0.83 3.31 -19.75
CA ARG A 255 1.21 4.71 -19.77
C ARG A 255 0.09 5.60 -20.31
N ASP A 256 -0.50 5.23 -21.44
CA ASP A 256 -1.43 6.09 -22.18
C ASP A 256 -2.81 6.14 -21.50
N LYS A 257 -3.26 5.03 -20.90
CA LYS A 257 -4.46 4.98 -20.04
C LYS A 257 -4.25 5.60 -18.67
N ARG A 258 -3.00 5.96 -18.33
CA ARG A 258 -2.63 6.50 -17.01
C ARG A 258 -2.92 5.52 -15.87
N ILE A 259 -2.78 4.21 -16.11
CA ILE A 259 -2.94 3.20 -15.06
C ILE A 259 -1.85 3.46 -14.00
N PRO A 260 -2.22 3.72 -12.73
CA PRO A 260 -1.27 3.98 -11.68
C PRO A 260 -0.44 2.73 -11.34
N LEU A 261 0.85 2.95 -11.12
CA LEU A 261 1.78 1.95 -10.57
C LEU A 261 2.04 2.31 -9.10
N GLU A 262 1.53 1.48 -8.20
CA GLU A 262 1.71 1.61 -6.76
C GLU A 262 3.09 1.06 -6.36
N LEU A 263 4.15 1.80 -6.66
CA LEU A 263 5.52 1.34 -6.42
C LEU A 263 5.89 1.44 -4.94
N CYS A 264 6.63 0.45 -4.44
CA CYS A 264 7.00 0.30 -3.04
C CYS A 264 8.52 0.06 -2.93
N PRO A 265 9.37 1.11 -3.05
CA PRO A 265 10.80 0.95 -3.32
C PRO A 265 11.55 0.04 -2.35
N SER A 266 11.37 0.21 -1.04
CA SER A 266 12.02 -0.66 -0.05
C SER A 266 11.52 -2.10 -0.12
N SER A 267 10.20 -2.28 -0.18
CA SER A 267 9.60 -3.61 -0.29
C SER A 267 10.09 -4.33 -1.54
N ASN A 268 10.09 -3.67 -2.70
CA ASN A 268 10.55 -4.27 -3.96
C ASN A 268 12.01 -4.72 -3.92
N VAL A 269 12.86 -4.09 -3.09
CA VAL A 269 14.23 -4.58 -2.87
C VAL A 269 14.23 -5.80 -1.94
N GLN A 270 13.54 -5.71 -0.80
CA GLN A 270 13.50 -6.77 0.21
C GLN A 270 12.85 -8.07 -0.28
N THR A 271 11.81 -7.97 -1.11
CA THR A 271 11.14 -9.14 -1.71
C THR A 271 11.93 -9.75 -2.87
N GLY A 272 13.01 -9.09 -3.32
CA GLY A 272 13.85 -9.52 -4.44
C GLY A 272 13.28 -9.17 -5.83
N ALA A 273 12.17 -8.44 -5.91
CA ALA A 273 11.60 -7.98 -7.18
C ALA A 273 12.56 -7.04 -7.95
N VAL A 274 13.38 -6.29 -7.20
CA VAL A 274 14.43 -5.39 -7.68
C VAL A 274 15.71 -5.67 -6.88
N PRO A 275 16.90 -5.72 -7.50
CA PRO A 275 18.11 -6.13 -6.79
C PRO A 275 18.66 -5.08 -5.81
N ALA A 276 18.43 -3.79 -6.07
CA ALA A 276 18.89 -2.68 -5.24
C ALA A 276 18.14 -1.39 -5.61
N LEU A 277 18.14 -0.42 -4.69
CA LEU A 277 17.41 0.84 -4.88
C LEU A 277 17.93 1.64 -6.09
N ASP A 278 19.24 1.66 -6.34
CA ASP A 278 19.85 2.33 -7.50
C ASP A 278 19.54 1.64 -8.85
N LYS A 279 19.00 0.41 -8.81
CA LYS A 279 18.48 -0.34 -9.95
C LYS A 279 16.97 -0.30 -10.04
N HIS A 280 16.29 0.36 -9.11
CA HIS A 280 14.83 0.39 -9.10
C HIS A 280 14.29 1.10 -10.34
N PRO A 281 13.29 0.53 -11.05
CA PRO A 281 12.76 1.13 -12.27
C PRO A 281 11.96 2.42 -12.05
N PHE A 282 11.93 2.96 -10.83
CA PHE A 282 11.11 4.12 -10.47
C PHE A 282 11.46 5.32 -11.36
N ASP A 283 12.77 5.61 -11.49
CA ASP A 283 13.27 6.74 -12.27
C ASP A 283 13.10 6.58 -13.78
N LEU A 284 13.29 5.37 -14.30
CA LEU A 284 12.95 5.08 -15.70
C LEU A 284 11.47 5.35 -15.98
N LEU A 285 10.57 4.79 -15.17
CA LEU A 285 9.13 4.92 -15.33
C LEU A 285 8.65 6.38 -15.14
N ALA A 286 9.22 7.10 -14.16
CA ALA A 286 8.93 8.50 -13.91
C ALA A 286 9.33 9.40 -15.10
N ARG A 287 10.54 9.19 -15.66
CA ARG A 287 11.03 9.91 -16.85
C ARG A 287 10.19 9.63 -18.08
N LEU A 288 9.75 8.39 -18.25
CA LEU A 288 8.83 7.96 -19.31
C LEU A 288 7.37 8.35 -19.07
N ARG A 289 7.11 9.16 -18.03
CA ARG A 289 5.80 9.74 -17.70
C ARG A 289 4.73 8.70 -17.36
N PHE A 290 5.10 7.51 -16.92
CA PHE A 290 4.16 6.62 -16.24
C PHE A 290 3.59 7.31 -14.99
N ARG A 291 2.39 6.90 -14.58
CA ARG A 291 1.78 7.40 -13.35
C ARG A 291 2.30 6.59 -12.16
N VAL A 292 3.53 6.87 -11.76
CA VAL A 292 4.15 6.28 -10.58
C VAL A 292 3.68 6.98 -9.30
N THR A 293 3.47 6.21 -8.24
CA THR A 293 3.23 6.69 -6.87
C THR A 293 4.27 6.08 -5.93
N VAL A 294 4.54 6.74 -4.79
CA VAL A 294 5.46 6.25 -3.76
C VAL A 294 4.62 5.69 -2.62
N ASN A 295 4.90 4.47 -2.17
CA ASN A 295 4.15 3.82 -1.10
C ASN A 295 5.06 2.99 -0.20
N THR A 296 4.54 2.64 0.97
CA THR A 296 5.25 1.96 2.06
C THR A 296 5.14 0.45 2.00
N ASP A 297 4.06 -0.09 1.46
CA ASP A 297 3.70 -1.51 1.54
C ASP A 297 3.53 -1.96 3.00
N ASN A 298 4.54 -2.56 3.62
CA ASN A 298 4.49 -3.04 5.00
C ASN A 298 5.52 -2.29 5.85
N ARG A 299 5.09 -1.24 6.56
CA ARG A 299 5.98 -0.36 7.34
C ARG A 299 6.85 -1.10 8.37
N LEU A 300 6.28 -2.12 9.02
CA LEU A 300 6.98 -2.90 10.04
C LEU A 300 8.07 -3.77 9.41
N MET A 301 7.71 -4.57 8.42
CA MET A 301 8.63 -5.47 7.72
C MET A 301 9.73 -4.69 6.98
N SER A 302 9.36 -3.55 6.38
CA SER A 302 10.30 -2.73 5.62
C SER A 302 11.09 -1.72 6.46
N ASP A 303 10.87 -1.64 7.79
CA ASP A 303 11.46 -0.65 8.70
C ASP A 303 11.45 0.76 8.06
N THR A 304 10.27 1.17 7.61
CA THR A 304 10.12 2.40 6.81
C THR A 304 8.87 3.18 7.17
N ASP A 305 8.86 4.43 6.70
CA ASP A 305 7.75 5.37 6.75
C ASP A 305 7.68 6.11 5.40
N MET A 306 6.61 6.86 5.15
CA MET A 306 6.42 7.54 3.85
C MET A 306 7.53 8.56 3.59
N SER A 307 7.99 9.26 4.64
CA SER A 307 9.08 10.23 4.53
C SER A 307 10.43 9.56 4.22
N ARG A 308 10.72 8.39 4.79
CA ARG A 308 11.91 7.58 4.49
C ARG A 308 11.87 7.07 3.05
N GLU A 309 10.73 6.57 2.55
CA GLU A 309 10.62 6.16 1.15
C GLU A 309 10.88 7.33 0.18
N MET A 310 10.31 8.51 0.46
CA MET A 310 10.57 9.70 -0.35
C MET A 310 12.04 10.15 -0.28
N LEU A 311 12.66 10.11 0.91
CA LEU A 311 14.06 10.48 1.09
C LEU A 311 14.97 9.52 0.31
N LYS A 312 14.76 8.20 0.46
CA LYS A 312 15.50 7.15 -0.26
C LYS A 312 15.49 7.39 -1.77
N LEU A 313 14.32 7.67 -2.35
CA LEU A 313 14.20 8.00 -3.78
C LEU A 313 14.91 9.31 -4.14
N ALA A 314 14.78 10.35 -3.32
CA ALA A 314 15.40 11.64 -3.57
C ALA A 314 16.93 11.56 -3.55
N GLU A 315 17.50 10.87 -2.58
CA GLU A 315 18.95 10.66 -2.48
C GLU A 315 19.48 9.77 -3.61
N THR A 316 18.73 8.73 -3.99
CA THR A 316 19.17 7.78 -5.02
C THR A 316 19.12 8.36 -6.43
N PHE A 317 18.03 9.08 -6.75
CA PHE A 317 17.76 9.55 -8.12
C PHE A 317 17.90 11.07 -8.30
N GLY A 318 18.27 11.79 -7.24
CA GLY A 318 18.47 13.24 -7.29
C GLY A 318 17.16 14.04 -7.42
N TYR A 319 16.05 13.53 -6.89
CA TYR A 319 14.76 14.21 -6.96
C TYR A 319 14.68 15.45 -6.07
N GLY A 320 13.95 16.45 -6.54
CA GLY A 320 13.62 17.66 -5.77
C GLY A 320 12.16 17.70 -5.29
N TRP A 321 11.79 18.81 -4.66
CA TRP A 321 10.41 19.02 -4.18
C TRP A 321 9.35 18.92 -5.27
N SER A 322 9.61 19.42 -6.48
CA SER A 322 8.66 19.33 -7.59
C SER A 322 8.43 17.90 -8.06
N ASP A 323 9.42 17.01 -7.91
CA ASP A 323 9.25 15.58 -8.21
C ASP A 323 8.38 14.92 -7.14
N LEU A 324 8.66 15.17 -5.85
CA LEU A 324 7.86 14.66 -4.75
C LEU A 324 6.40 15.16 -4.83
N GLU A 325 6.19 16.44 -5.15
CA GLU A 325 4.87 17.01 -5.42
C GLU A 325 4.16 16.25 -6.55
N ARG A 326 4.85 16.01 -7.67
CA ARG A 326 4.30 15.24 -8.79
C ARG A 326 3.89 13.84 -8.37
N PHE A 327 4.70 13.14 -7.57
CA PHE A 327 4.39 11.79 -7.10
C PHE A 327 3.18 11.78 -6.15
N THR A 328 3.09 12.75 -5.24
CA THR A 328 1.93 12.92 -4.37
C THR A 328 0.66 13.26 -5.14
N ILE A 329 0.74 14.13 -6.15
CA ILE A 329 -0.41 14.45 -7.02
C ILE A 329 -0.79 13.23 -7.88
N ASN A 330 0.17 12.43 -8.34
CA ASN A 330 -0.12 11.16 -9.02
C ASN A 330 -0.91 10.21 -8.11
N ALA A 331 -0.52 10.11 -6.84
CA ALA A 331 -1.25 9.32 -5.84
C ALA A 331 -2.68 9.85 -5.68
N MET A 332 -2.87 11.14 -5.40
CA MET A 332 -4.24 11.67 -5.24
C MET A 332 -5.11 11.59 -6.49
N LYS A 333 -4.54 11.71 -7.70
CA LYS A 333 -5.29 11.51 -8.95
C LYS A 333 -5.77 10.06 -9.11
N SER A 334 -5.15 9.12 -8.40
CA SER A 334 -5.40 7.68 -8.44
C SER A 334 -6.23 7.18 -7.27
N ALA A 335 -6.57 8.06 -6.32
CA ALA A 335 -7.30 7.71 -5.13
C ALA A 335 -8.72 7.20 -5.43
N PHE A 336 -9.18 6.23 -4.66
CA PHE A 336 -10.51 5.61 -4.70
C PHE A 336 -11.52 6.40 -3.86
N ILE A 337 -11.58 7.71 -4.12
CA ILE A 337 -12.57 8.63 -3.55
C ILE A 337 -13.16 9.51 -4.67
N PRO A 338 -14.35 10.10 -4.43
CA PRO A 338 -15.00 10.97 -5.41
C PRO A 338 -14.08 12.05 -5.98
N PHE A 339 -14.24 12.35 -7.26
CA PHE A 339 -13.40 13.32 -7.97
C PHE A 339 -13.33 14.71 -7.28
N PRO A 340 -14.43 15.30 -6.77
CA PRO A 340 -14.36 16.57 -6.04
C PRO A 340 -13.47 16.50 -4.78
N ASP A 341 -13.48 15.37 -4.06
CA ASP A 341 -12.64 15.20 -2.88
C ASP A 341 -11.16 15.13 -3.24
N ARG A 342 -10.83 14.44 -4.34
CA ARG A 342 -9.46 14.41 -4.87
C ARG A 342 -8.97 15.82 -5.21
N LEU A 343 -9.79 16.59 -5.93
CA LEU A 343 -9.46 17.98 -6.28
C LEU A 343 -9.24 18.84 -5.04
N ARG A 344 -10.14 18.75 -4.06
CA ARG A 344 -10.01 19.50 -2.80
C ARG A 344 -8.68 19.23 -2.10
N ILE A 345 -8.31 17.95 -1.92
CA ILE A 345 -7.03 17.60 -1.28
C ILE A 345 -5.84 18.06 -2.12
N ILE A 346 -5.90 17.93 -3.45
CA ILE A 346 -4.82 18.38 -4.35
C ILE A 346 -4.64 19.91 -4.28
N ASP A 347 -5.72 20.66 -4.43
CA ASP A 347 -5.67 22.12 -4.65
C ASP A 347 -5.60 22.91 -3.34
N GLU A 348 -6.17 22.41 -2.25
CA GLU A 348 -6.23 23.13 -0.97
C GLU A 348 -5.16 22.67 0.03
N VAL A 349 -4.60 21.46 -0.12
CA VAL A 349 -3.64 20.89 0.83
C VAL A 349 -2.29 20.60 0.18
N ILE A 350 -2.26 19.77 -0.87
CA ILE A 350 -1.00 19.31 -1.46
C ILE A 350 -0.23 20.43 -2.13
N LYS A 351 -0.82 21.10 -3.13
CA LYS A 351 -0.13 22.16 -3.87
C LYS A 351 0.30 23.33 -2.97
N PRO A 352 -0.54 23.86 -2.06
CA PRO A 352 -0.11 24.90 -1.14
C PRO A 352 1.02 24.46 -0.21
N GLY A 353 0.95 23.23 0.31
CA GLY A 353 2.02 22.67 1.15
C GLY A 353 3.35 22.57 0.42
N TYR A 354 3.36 22.04 -0.82
CA TYR A 354 4.59 21.98 -1.63
C TYR A 354 5.09 23.35 -2.09
N ALA A 355 4.21 24.31 -2.38
CA ALA A 355 4.61 25.67 -2.73
C ALA A 355 5.50 26.31 -1.65
N ILE A 356 5.14 26.13 -0.37
CA ILE A 356 5.95 26.60 0.78
C ILE A 356 7.34 25.94 0.80
N LEU A 357 7.43 24.66 0.46
CA LEU A 357 8.68 23.89 0.50
C LEU A 357 9.61 24.25 -0.67
N ILE A 358 9.03 24.50 -1.84
CA ILE A 358 9.74 24.91 -3.06
C ILE A 358 10.32 26.31 -2.88
N GLY A 359 9.51 27.25 -2.38
CA GLY A 359 9.85 28.67 -2.25
C GLY A 359 9.09 29.53 -3.23
#